data_AF-A0A6V7K8J1-F1
#
_entry.id   AF-A0A6V7K8J1-F1
#
_cell.length_a   1.000
_cell.length_b   1.000
_cell.length_c   1.000
_cell.angle_alpha   90.00
_cell.angle_beta   90.00
_cell.angle_gamma   90.00
#
_symmetry.space_group_name_H-M   'P 1'
#
loop_
_entity.id
_entity.type
_entity.pdbx_description
1 polymer ?
#
loop_
_entity_poly.entity_id
_entity_poly.type
_entity_poly.pdbx_seq_one_letter_code
_entity_poly.pdbx_strand_id
1 'polypeptide(L)'
;VYLNGFHGDCSAMFTVGDVDEHMKRLIQVTEDCLYAAIGICKPNEKISNIGNIIDEVASNNNFTVIPSFVGHGIGSYFHGPPDVFHF
;
A
#
# COMPACT_ATOMS: atom_id res chain seq x y z
N VAL A 1 13.49 9.01 5.16
CA VAL A 1 14.54 10.07 4.97
C VAL A 1 13.99 11.41 5.44
N TYR A 2 14.81 12.32 5.99
CA TYR A 2 14.40 13.70 6.33
C TYR A 2 15.36 14.72 5.70
N LEU A 3 14.85 15.61 4.85
CA LEU A 3 15.65 16.59 4.11
C LEU A 3 14.89 17.92 3.99
N ASN A 4 15.57 19.03 4.28
CA ASN A 4 15.04 20.39 4.16
C ASN A 4 13.68 20.61 4.85
N GLY A 5 13.44 19.91 5.95
CA GLY A 5 12.18 20.01 6.68
C GLY A 5 11.13 18.98 6.34
N PHE A 6 11.37 18.06 5.38
CA PHE A 6 10.36 17.11 4.88
C PHE A 6 10.79 15.66 4.97
N HIS A 7 9.82 14.79 5.23
CA HIS A 7 9.97 13.33 5.24
C HIS A 7 9.67 12.71 3.86
N GLY A 8 10.41 11.66 3.51
CA GLY A 8 10.09 10.74 2.43
C GLY A 8 10.14 9.31 2.93
N ASP A 9 9.16 8.52 2.50
CA ASP A 9 8.95 7.14 2.94
C ASP A 9 8.53 6.23 1.78
N CYS A 10 9.15 5.05 1.71
CA CYS A 10 8.82 3.99 0.78
C CYS A 10 9.39 2.66 1.29
N SER A 11 8.79 1.57 0.84
CA SER A 11 9.28 0.22 1.10
C SER A 11 9.03 -0.68 -0.11
N ALA A 12 9.73 -1.81 -0.15
CA ALA A 12 9.55 -2.85 -1.15
C ALA A 12 9.85 -4.21 -0.52
N MET A 13 9.24 -5.26 -1.06
CA MET A 13 9.49 -6.64 -0.64
C MET A 13 10.56 -7.25 -1.56
N PHE A 14 11.53 -7.94 -0.96
CA PHE A 14 12.61 -8.62 -1.68
C PHE A 14 12.72 -10.07 -1.23
N THR A 15 13.13 -10.95 -2.13
CA THR A 15 13.44 -12.34 -1.82
C THR A 15 14.91 -12.49 -1.42
N VAL A 16 15.21 -13.45 -0.55
CA VAL A 16 16.58 -13.85 -0.22
C VAL A 16 16.78 -15.26 -0.76
N GLY A 17 17.42 -15.37 -1.93
CA GLY A 17 17.52 -16.62 -2.66
C GLY A 17 16.21 -17.00 -3.35
N ASP A 18 16.06 -18.30 -3.63
CA ASP A 18 14.86 -18.85 -4.24
C ASP A 18 13.74 -19.05 -3.20
N VAL A 19 12.54 -18.62 -3.56
CA VAL A 19 11.33 -18.81 -2.77
C VAL A 19 10.30 -19.60 -3.59
N ASP A 20 9.35 -20.23 -2.91
CA ASP A 20 8.29 -20.97 -3.59
C ASP A 20 7.34 -20.05 -4.41
N GLU A 21 6.55 -20.66 -5.29
CA GLU A 21 5.61 -19.95 -6.16
C GLU A 21 4.51 -19.22 -5.39
N HIS A 22 4.15 -19.69 -4.19
CA HIS A 22 3.16 -19.01 -3.35
C HIS A 22 3.71 -17.67 -2.85
N MET A 23 4.97 -17.63 -2.42
CA MET A 23 5.65 -16.39 -2.00
C MET A 23 5.86 -15.42 -3.15
N LYS A 24 6.25 -15.91 -4.34
CA LYS A 24 6.34 -15.05 -5.54
C LYS A 24 4.99 -14.41 -5.86
N ARG A 25 3.91 -15.18 -5.76
CA ARG A 25 2.55 -14.69 -5.97
C ARG A 25 2.12 -13.68 -4.91
N LEU A 26 2.47 -13.90 -3.64
CA LEU A 26 2.20 -12.93 -2.57
C LEU A 26 2.87 -11.58 -2.86
N ILE A 27 4.16 -11.60 -3.24
CA ILE A 27 4.91 -10.40 -3.60
C ILE A 27 4.23 -9.67 -4.75
N GLN A 28 3.94 -10.39 -5.84
CA GLN A 28 3.32 -9.81 -7.03
C GLN A 28 1.95 -9.19 -6.72
N VAL A 29 1.07 -9.93 -6.02
CA VAL A 29 -0.27 -9.43 -5.71
C VAL A 29 -0.22 -8.22 -4.78
N THR A 30 0.72 -8.19 -3.83
CA THR A 30 0.91 -7.02 -2.96
C THR A 30 1.32 -5.78 -3.76
N GLU A 31 2.19 -5.95 -4.76
CA GLU A 31 2.59 -4.88 -5.68
C GLU A 31 1.44 -4.46 -6.61
N ASP A 32 0.64 -5.40 -7.10
CA ASP A 32 -0.55 -5.13 -7.90
C ASP A 32 -1.60 -4.32 -7.11
N CYS A 33 -1.81 -4.65 -5.83
CA CYS A 33 -2.66 -3.86 -4.93
C CYS A 33 -2.17 -2.40 -4.83
N LEU A 34 -0.86 -2.19 -4.63
CA LEU A 34 -0.26 -0.86 -4.54
C LEU A 34 -0.49 -0.06 -5.83
N TYR A 35 -0.20 -0.64 -6.99
CA TYR A 35 -0.35 0.06 -8.26
C TYR A 35 -1.81 0.31 -8.65
N ALA A 36 -2.72 -0.62 -8.34
CA ALA A 36 -4.15 -0.43 -8.55
C ALA A 36 -4.68 0.75 -7.72
N ALA A 37 -4.28 0.83 -6.45
CA ALA A 37 -4.64 1.92 -5.55
C ALA A 37 -4.06 3.26 -6.01
N ILE A 38 -2.78 3.31 -6.41
CA ILE A 38 -2.17 4.52 -6.98
C ILE A 38 -2.91 4.97 -8.25
N GLY A 39 -3.32 4.01 -9.09
CA GLY A 39 -3.98 4.29 -10.38
C GLY A 39 -5.29 5.06 -10.28
N ILE A 40 -5.98 5.01 -9.13
CA ILE A 40 -7.21 5.78 -8.92
C ILE A 40 -6.99 7.16 -8.30
N CYS A 41 -5.80 7.42 -7.74
CA CYS A 41 -5.52 8.67 -7.03
C CYS A 41 -5.61 9.88 -7.98
N LYS A 42 -6.65 10.70 -7.79
CA LYS A 42 -6.91 11.93 -8.56
C LYS A 42 -7.76 12.90 -7.73
N PRO A 43 -7.85 14.18 -8.12
CA PRO A 43 -8.72 15.14 -7.44
C PRO A 43 -10.17 14.64 -7.33
N ASN A 44 -10.78 14.84 -6.16
CA ASN A 44 -12.14 14.41 -5.81
C ASN A 44 -12.38 12.90 -5.69
N GLU A 45 -11.35 12.06 -5.80
CA GLU A 45 -11.47 10.65 -5.47
C GLU A 45 -11.64 10.45 -3.95
N LYS A 46 -12.46 9.48 -3.54
CA LYS A 46 -12.62 9.18 -2.12
C LYS A 46 -11.44 8.38 -1.61
N ILE A 47 -10.86 8.78 -0.48
CA ILE A 47 -9.76 8.05 0.16
C ILE A 47 -10.16 6.59 0.47
N SER A 48 -11.42 6.34 0.86
CA SER A 48 -11.92 4.98 1.12
C SER A 48 -11.87 4.05 -0.10
N ASN A 49 -11.83 4.59 -1.32
CA ASN A 49 -11.73 3.75 -2.53
C ASN A 49 -10.35 3.13 -2.70
N ILE A 50 -9.32 3.68 -2.05
CA ILE A 50 -7.99 3.07 -1.97
C ILE A 50 -8.11 1.71 -1.28
N GLY A 51 -8.76 1.66 -0.11
CA GLY A 51 -8.99 0.41 0.61
C GLY A 51 -9.86 -0.59 -0.15
N ASN A 52 -10.98 -0.12 -0.71
CA ASN A 52 -11.88 -0.97 -1.51
C ASN A 52 -11.13 -1.69 -2.66
N ILE A 53 -10.24 -0.99 -3.37
CA ILE A 53 -9.50 -1.58 -4.49
C ILE A 53 -8.42 -2.56 -4.01
N ILE A 54 -7.72 -2.23 -2.93
CA ILE A 54 -6.72 -3.13 -2.36
C ILE A 54 -7.38 -4.44 -1.89
N ASP A 55 -8.51 -4.35 -1.19
CA ASP A 55 -9.25 -5.53 -0.73
C ASP A 55 -9.82 -6.35 -1.90
N GLU A 56 -10.33 -5.70 -2.96
CA GLU A 56 -10.77 -6.39 -4.17
C GLU A 56 -9.63 -7.15 -4.84
N VAL A 57 -8.47 -6.53 -5.05
CA VAL A 57 -7.31 -7.19 -5.69
C VAL A 57 -6.79 -8.34 -4.83
N ALA A 58 -6.67 -8.14 -3.51
CA ALA A 58 -6.21 -9.16 -2.58
C ALA A 58 -7.17 -10.36 -2.52
N SER A 59 -8.48 -10.10 -2.34
CA SER A 59 -9.50 -11.14 -2.19
C SER A 59 -9.72 -11.96 -3.46
N ASN A 60 -9.68 -11.32 -4.64
CA ASN A 60 -9.69 -12.02 -5.94
C ASN A 60 -8.48 -12.95 -6.13
N ASN A 61 -7.42 -12.72 -5.36
CA ASN A 61 -6.23 -13.55 -5.31
C ASN A 61 -6.13 -14.40 -4.03
N ASN A 62 -7.23 -14.61 -3.31
CA ASN A 62 -7.27 -15.45 -2.10
C ASN A 62 -6.27 -15.01 -1.01
N PHE A 63 -5.96 -13.71 -0.94
CA PHE A 63 -5.21 -13.09 0.15
C PHE A 63 -6.13 -12.16 0.96
N THR A 64 -5.66 -11.74 2.13
CA THR A 64 -6.39 -10.84 3.03
C THR A 64 -5.54 -9.63 3.39
N VAL A 65 -6.20 -8.52 3.72
CA VAL A 65 -5.55 -7.27 4.14
C VAL A 65 -5.50 -7.20 5.68
N ILE A 66 -4.36 -6.79 6.23
CA ILE A 66 -4.22 -6.61 7.68
C ILE A 66 -4.93 -5.32 8.13
N PRO A 67 -5.80 -5.36 9.16
CA PRO A 67 -6.54 -4.17 9.60
C PRO A 67 -5.77 -3.32 10.62
N SER A 68 -4.60 -3.78 11.08
CA SER A 68 -3.85 -3.15 12.17
C SER A 68 -2.96 -1.98 11.75
N PHE A 69 -2.72 -1.81 10.44
CA PHE A 69 -1.86 -0.77 9.90
C PHE A 69 -2.51 -0.07 8.70
N VAL A 70 -2.26 1.22 8.60
CA VAL A 70 -2.83 2.12 7.58
C VAL A 70 -1.71 2.95 6.95
N GLY A 71 -1.95 3.46 5.75
CA GLY A 71 -1.17 4.55 5.19
C GLY A 71 -1.48 5.86 5.92
N HIS A 72 -0.68 6.89 5.65
CA HIS A 72 -0.75 8.16 6.35
C HIS A 72 -0.37 9.32 5.44
N GLY A 73 -0.83 10.52 5.80
CA GLY A 73 -0.23 11.74 5.29
C GLY A 73 1.21 11.89 5.77
N ILE A 74 2.03 12.54 4.94
CA ILE A 74 3.46 12.76 5.17
C ILE A 74 3.85 14.15 4.64
N GLY A 75 4.82 14.79 5.29
CA GLY A 75 5.29 16.12 4.88
C GLY A 75 6.35 16.64 5.85
N SER A 76 6.06 17.77 6.51
CA SER A 76 6.90 18.29 7.60
C SER A 76 6.78 17.50 8.91
N TYR A 77 5.83 16.58 8.96
CA TYR A 77 5.64 15.56 9.98
C TYR A 77 5.80 14.17 9.35
N PHE A 78 6.10 13.16 10.17
CA PHE A 78 6.28 11.79 9.68
C PHE A 78 4.92 11.08 9.45
N HIS A 79 4.11 10.94 10.51
CA HIS A 79 2.76 10.37 10.43
C HIS A 79 1.72 11.42 10.82
N GLY A 80 0.69 11.60 10.00
CA GLY A 80 -0.43 12.48 10.28
C GLY A 80 -1.55 12.30 9.25
N PRO A 81 -2.61 13.13 9.31
CA PRO A 81 -3.78 12.93 8.46
C PRO A 81 -3.45 13.09 6.96
N PRO A 82 -4.18 12.40 6.07
CA PRO A 82 -5.27 11.47 6.39
C PRO A 82 -4.77 10.08 6.81
N ASP A 83 -5.57 9.36 7.61
CA ASP A 83 -5.42 7.91 7.74
C ASP A 83 -5.96 7.25 6.45
N VAL A 84 -5.18 6.37 5.86
CA VAL A 84 -5.52 5.68 4.60
C VAL A 84 -5.66 4.19 4.86
N PHE A 85 -6.90 3.74 5.04
CA PHE A 85 -7.21 2.33 5.23
C PHE A 85 -7.03 1.54 3.93
N HIS A 86 -6.57 0.30 4.07
CA HIS A 86 -6.29 -0.61 2.95
C HIS A 86 -7.40 -1.65 2.70
N PHE A 87 -8.52 -1.53 3.43
CA PHE A 87 -9.69 -2.40 3.38
C PHE A 87 -10.97 -1.58 3.38
#